data_AF-A0A1G6WQA1-F1
#
_entry.id   AF-A0A1G6WQA1-F1
#
_cell.length_a   1.000
_cell.length_b   1.000
_cell.length_c   1.000
_cell.angle_alpha   90.00
_cell.angle_beta   90.00
_cell.angle_gamma   90.00
#
_symmetry.space_group_name_H-M   'P 1'
#
loop_
_entity.id
_entity.type
_entity.pdbx_description
1 polymer ?
#
loop_
_entity_poly.entity_id
_entity_poly.type
_entity_poly.pdbx_seq_one_letter_code
_entity_poly.pdbx_strand_id
1 'polypeptide(L)'
;MNEQELYANDWLGLNWSEWLSLDPSDNEIPTISSDPGLYRVRHRYRDGLEYIGETGRSTRGRVDALARNVYSEEMPFRDPHTAAPCLWAVRDRYGSEFEVSTTTPRLAEDDQDRKGLEAALIAIARREMGQSPTANFGRIIDGYSQSSYRKDGYVGGPLEDGETELNAEPGRGPVPWENVDDVTASDWMGLEWSEPYRLADRLEPDLPDAGVYRIWLGGETPPLAYIGETSAFTGRLRRHEKTFGGEARFAVAMPKGMDAKHKRTEVETDLIGAHYLSHGQSPLAQFGNGNAIPQ
;
A
#
# COMPACT_ATOMS: atom_id res chain seq x y z
N MET A 1 18.30 8.32 -7.80
CA MET A 1 16.84 8.43 -7.57
C MET A 1 16.66 9.32 -6.34
N ASN A 2 15.79 10.34 -6.37
CA ASN A 2 15.55 11.19 -5.19
C ASN A 2 14.58 10.47 -4.24
N GLU A 3 15.06 9.94 -3.12
CA GLU A 3 14.22 9.15 -2.19
C GLU A 3 13.79 9.90 -0.92
N GLN A 4 14.45 11.00 -0.56
CA GLN A 4 14.33 11.64 0.76
C GLN A 4 13.36 12.84 0.77
N GLU A 5 13.07 13.43 -0.39
CA GLU A 5 12.23 14.62 -0.49
C GLU A 5 10.82 14.27 -0.98
N LEU A 6 9.97 13.81 -0.07
CA LEU A 6 8.59 13.36 -0.34
C LEU A 6 7.72 14.39 -1.08
N TYR A 7 8.11 15.67 -1.07
CA TYR A 7 7.37 16.76 -1.71
C TYR A 7 8.02 17.28 -3.00
N ALA A 8 9.21 16.78 -3.35
CA ALA A 8 9.92 17.21 -4.54
C ALA A 8 9.21 16.77 -5.82
N ASN A 9 9.35 17.57 -6.88
CA ASN A 9 8.75 17.30 -8.18
C ASN A 9 9.47 16.18 -8.95
N ASP A 10 10.63 15.74 -8.49
CA ASP A 10 11.42 14.64 -9.05
C ASP A 10 11.50 13.42 -8.10
N TRP A 11 10.62 13.33 -7.10
CA TRP A 11 10.61 12.24 -6.12
C TRP A 11 10.49 10.86 -6.79
N LEU A 12 11.38 9.94 -6.39
CA LEU A 12 11.69 8.66 -7.02
C LEU A 12 12.05 8.73 -8.51
N GLY A 13 12.56 9.87 -8.99
CA GLY A 13 12.88 10.08 -10.40
C GLY A 13 11.64 10.20 -11.30
N LEU A 14 10.46 10.40 -10.70
CA LEU A 14 9.20 10.63 -11.41
C LEU A 14 8.96 12.13 -11.56
N ASN A 15 8.38 12.53 -12.69
CA ASN A 15 7.98 13.93 -12.91
C ASN A 15 6.61 14.16 -12.27
N TRP A 16 6.60 14.58 -11.02
CA TRP A 16 5.40 14.98 -10.30
C TRP A 16 4.98 16.40 -10.71
N SER A 17 3.68 16.63 -10.79
CA SER A 17 3.13 17.97 -10.93
C SER A 17 3.46 18.82 -9.71
N GLU A 18 3.40 20.15 -9.88
CA GLU A 18 3.20 21.05 -8.75
C GLU A 18 2.03 20.59 -7.87
N TRP A 19 2.06 20.99 -6.61
CA TRP A 19 0.97 20.75 -5.68
C TRP A 19 -0.23 21.64 -6.06
N LEU A 20 -1.36 20.99 -6.33
CA LEU A 20 -2.63 21.62 -6.67
C LEU A 20 -3.58 21.52 -5.48
N SER A 21 -4.44 22.50 -5.28
CA SER A 21 -5.54 22.43 -4.32
C SER A 21 -6.47 21.26 -4.64
N LEU A 22 -6.84 20.50 -3.61
CA LEU A 22 -7.86 19.47 -3.73
C LEU A 22 -9.27 20.05 -3.55
N ASP A 23 -9.40 21.30 -3.12
CA ASP A 23 -10.70 21.95 -2.94
C ASP A 23 -11.41 22.15 -4.29
N PRO A 24 -12.62 21.60 -4.48
CA PRO A 24 -13.38 21.80 -5.70
C PRO A 24 -13.64 23.27 -6.06
N SER A 25 -13.63 24.21 -5.11
CA SER A 25 -13.84 25.64 -5.40
C SER A 25 -12.70 26.28 -6.17
N ASP A 26 -11.48 25.76 -6.04
CA ASP A 26 -10.28 26.35 -6.66
C ASP A 26 -10.14 25.95 -8.13
N ASN A 27 -10.90 24.93 -8.57
CA ASN A 27 -11.04 24.52 -9.97
C ASN A 27 -9.69 24.19 -10.67
N GLU A 28 -8.73 23.63 -9.92
CA GLU A 28 -7.42 23.22 -10.46
C GLU A 28 -7.43 21.79 -11.02
N ILE A 29 -8.28 20.91 -10.49
CA ILE A 29 -8.42 19.49 -10.89
C ILE A 29 -8.57 19.27 -12.41
N PRO A 30 -9.29 20.11 -13.19
CA PRO A 30 -9.41 19.94 -14.63
C PRO A 30 -8.07 19.93 -15.40
N THR A 31 -7.01 20.49 -14.82
CA THR A 31 -5.66 20.54 -15.40
C THR A 31 -4.88 19.22 -15.28
N ILE A 32 -5.32 18.31 -14.40
CA ILE A 32 -4.69 17.00 -14.19
C ILE A 32 -4.89 16.13 -15.44
N SER A 33 -3.86 15.33 -15.79
CA SER A 33 -3.96 14.38 -16.91
C SER A 33 -5.04 13.32 -16.68
N SER A 34 -5.67 12.87 -17.76
CA SER A 34 -6.59 11.73 -17.76
C SER A 34 -5.93 10.40 -18.07
N ASP A 35 -4.61 10.37 -18.21
CA ASP A 35 -3.86 9.13 -18.41
C ASP A 35 -3.81 8.31 -17.09
N PRO A 36 -3.53 6.99 -17.19
CA PRO A 36 -3.16 6.18 -16.04
C PRO A 36 -1.98 6.78 -15.27
N GLY A 37 -2.01 6.68 -13.95
CA GLY A 37 -1.03 7.37 -13.14
C GLY A 37 -1.17 7.17 -11.65
N LEU A 38 -0.38 7.94 -10.92
CA LEU A 38 -0.28 7.94 -9.46
C LEU A 38 -0.49 9.36 -8.94
N TYR A 39 -0.92 9.46 -7.70
CA TYR A 39 -1.14 10.73 -7.02
C TYR A 39 -0.79 10.60 -5.54
N ARG A 40 -0.32 11.71 -4.97
CA ARG A 40 -0.02 11.85 -3.55
C ARG A 40 -0.79 13.05 -3.01
N VAL A 41 -1.27 12.93 -1.78
CA VAL A 41 -2.09 13.93 -1.09
C VAL A 41 -1.37 14.33 0.19
N ARG A 42 -1.37 15.63 0.48
CA ARG A 42 -0.90 16.17 1.76
C ARG A 42 -1.91 17.17 2.31
N HIS A 43 -1.82 17.44 3.60
CA HIS A 43 -2.52 18.55 4.23
C HIS A 43 -1.49 19.64 4.58
N ARG A 44 -1.70 20.90 4.18
CA ARG A 44 -0.66 21.97 4.27
C ARG A 44 -0.12 22.21 5.68
N TYR A 45 -0.92 21.94 6.69
CA TYR A 45 -0.57 22.17 8.10
C TYR A 45 -0.23 20.90 8.88
N ARG A 46 -0.04 19.77 8.20
CA ARG A 46 0.32 18.50 8.81
C ARG A 46 1.57 17.94 8.13
N ASP A 47 2.46 17.37 8.93
CA ASP A 47 3.68 16.78 8.42
C ASP A 47 3.40 15.44 7.74
N GLY A 48 4.13 15.16 6.66
CA GLY A 48 4.05 13.92 5.89
C GLY A 48 3.00 13.93 4.78
N LEU A 49 2.75 12.74 4.24
CA LEU A 49 1.72 12.49 3.24
C LEU A 49 0.47 11.90 3.92
N GLU A 50 -0.69 12.31 3.45
CA GLU A 50 -1.97 11.81 3.95
C GLU A 50 -2.42 10.58 3.16
N TYR A 51 -2.10 10.53 1.87
CA TYR A 51 -2.46 9.41 1.01
C TYR A 51 -1.56 9.31 -0.22
N ILE A 52 -1.29 8.09 -0.66
CA ILE A 52 -0.72 7.77 -1.98
C ILE A 52 -1.66 6.77 -2.65
N GLY A 53 -1.97 7.00 -3.93
CA GLY A 53 -2.86 6.15 -4.70
C GLY A 53 -2.48 6.03 -6.17
N GLU A 54 -2.96 4.96 -6.81
CA GLU A 54 -2.90 4.75 -8.26
C GLU A 54 -4.27 4.70 -8.94
N THR A 55 -4.26 4.86 -10.26
CA THR A 55 -5.37 4.43 -11.11
C THR A 55 -4.89 4.04 -12.51
N GLY A 56 -5.35 2.88 -12.98
CA GLY A 56 -5.21 2.45 -14.38
C GLY A 56 -6.22 3.06 -15.35
N ARG A 57 -7.09 3.95 -14.85
CA ARG A 57 -8.13 4.63 -15.64
C ARG A 57 -7.72 6.08 -15.88
N SER A 58 -8.45 7.02 -15.29
CA SER A 58 -8.19 8.45 -15.42
C SER A 58 -7.70 9.01 -14.09
N THR A 59 -6.45 9.50 -14.06
CA THR A 59 -5.87 10.15 -12.86
C THR A 59 -6.73 11.33 -12.42
N ARG A 60 -7.05 12.25 -13.35
CA ARG A 60 -8.02 13.33 -13.12
C ARG A 60 -9.35 12.84 -12.58
N GLY A 61 -9.94 11.81 -13.18
CA GLY A 61 -11.23 11.28 -12.74
C GLY A 61 -11.18 10.66 -11.35
N ARG A 62 -10.06 10.04 -10.98
CA ARG A 62 -9.84 9.46 -9.65
C ARG A 62 -9.68 10.56 -8.59
N VAL A 63 -8.89 11.60 -8.89
CA VAL A 63 -8.67 12.75 -8.02
C VAL A 63 -9.95 13.59 -7.88
N ASP A 64 -10.68 13.83 -8.96
CA ASP A 64 -11.98 14.52 -8.94
C ASP A 64 -13.01 13.77 -8.06
N ALA A 65 -13.07 12.44 -8.19
CA ALA A 65 -13.92 11.63 -7.32
C ALA A 65 -13.46 11.70 -5.85
N LEU A 66 -12.15 11.73 -5.58
CA LEU A 66 -11.64 11.91 -4.22
C LEU A 66 -12.07 13.27 -3.67
N ALA A 67 -11.80 14.36 -4.39
CA ALA A 67 -12.14 15.72 -3.98
C ALA A 67 -13.64 15.85 -3.64
N ARG A 68 -14.55 15.40 -4.52
CA ARG A 68 -16.00 15.48 -4.24
C ARG A 68 -16.43 14.75 -2.97
N ASN A 69 -15.77 13.65 -2.61
CA ASN A 69 -16.12 12.87 -1.43
C ASN A 69 -15.42 13.40 -0.16
N VAL A 70 -14.18 13.90 -0.26
CA VAL A 70 -13.53 14.55 0.88
C VAL A 70 -14.25 15.83 1.27
N TYR A 71 -14.78 16.55 0.27
CA TYR A 71 -15.44 17.84 0.46
C TYR A 71 -16.96 17.75 0.65
N SER A 72 -17.54 16.55 0.82
CA SER A 72 -18.97 16.40 1.14
C SER A 72 -19.31 16.91 2.55
N GLU A 73 -20.57 17.28 2.74
CA GLU A 73 -21.08 17.72 4.06
C GLU A 73 -20.99 16.58 5.08
N GLU A 74 -21.48 15.39 4.72
CA GLU A 74 -21.39 14.19 5.54
C GLU A 74 -20.20 13.31 5.13
N MET A 75 -19.75 12.42 6.03
CA MET A 75 -18.67 11.48 5.73
C MET A 75 -19.08 10.56 4.57
N PRO A 76 -18.27 10.43 3.51
CA PRO A 76 -18.59 9.57 2.38
C PRO A 76 -18.46 8.08 2.75
N PHE A 77 -19.00 7.19 1.91
CA PHE A 77 -18.70 5.75 1.96
C PHE A 77 -17.29 5.46 1.42
N ARG A 78 -16.80 4.23 1.67
CA ARG A 78 -15.50 3.75 1.13
C ARG A 78 -15.47 3.54 -0.38
N ASP A 79 -16.63 3.56 -1.04
CA ASP A 79 -16.74 3.55 -2.49
C ASP A 79 -17.35 4.88 -3.00
N PRO A 80 -16.79 5.48 -4.07
CA PRO A 80 -15.83 4.88 -4.99
C PRO A 80 -14.37 4.94 -4.53
N HIS A 81 -14.04 5.69 -3.46
CA HIS A 81 -12.67 5.96 -3.05
C HIS A 81 -12.41 5.59 -1.59
N THR A 82 -11.60 4.55 -1.36
CA THR A 82 -11.41 3.97 -0.03
C THR A 82 -10.77 4.92 0.99
N ALA A 83 -9.93 5.85 0.54
CA ALA A 83 -9.32 6.86 1.43
C ALA A 83 -10.25 8.04 1.79
N ALA A 84 -11.36 8.24 1.05
CA ALA A 84 -12.17 9.45 1.19
C ALA A 84 -12.76 9.64 2.60
N PRO A 85 -13.27 8.60 3.31
CA PRO A 85 -13.77 8.78 4.67
C PRO A 85 -12.70 9.26 5.65
N CYS A 86 -11.47 8.72 5.54
CA CYS A 86 -10.37 9.15 6.39
C CYS A 86 -9.93 10.59 6.09
N LEU A 87 -9.82 10.96 4.81
CA LEU A 87 -9.45 12.31 4.42
C LEU A 87 -10.56 13.33 4.77
N TRP A 88 -11.83 12.94 4.71
CA TRP A 88 -12.95 13.71 5.25
C TRP A 88 -12.78 13.95 6.76
N ALA A 89 -12.42 12.92 7.53
CA ALA A 89 -12.20 13.07 8.99
C ALA A 89 -11.02 14.00 9.30
N VAL A 90 -9.93 13.89 8.54
CA VAL A 90 -8.80 14.82 8.64
C VAL A 90 -9.26 16.24 8.29
N ARG A 91 -10.08 16.41 7.25
CA ARG A 91 -10.64 17.71 6.87
C ARG A 91 -11.46 18.34 8.01
N ASP A 92 -12.38 17.54 8.54
CA ASP A 92 -13.30 17.95 9.61
C ASP A 92 -12.54 18.40 10.86
N ARG A 93 -11.45 17.70 11.21
CA ARG A 93 -10.63 18.02 12.38
C ARG A 93 -9.64 19.16 12.16
N TYR A 94 -8.98 19.22 11.00
CA TYR A 94 -7.77 20.04 10.81
C TYR A 94 -7.92 21.16 9.76
N GLY A 95 -9.02 21.21 9.03
CA GLY A 95 -9.28 22.22 8.00
C GLY A 95 -9.30 21.65 6.57
N SER A 96 -9.62 22.51 5.60
CA SER A 96 -9.83 22.14 4.20
C SER A 96 -8.59 22.19 3.33
N GLU A 97 -7.40 22.31 3.92
CA GLU A 97 -6.16 22.66 3.22
C GLU A 97 -5.41 21.46 2.64
N PHE A 98 -6.13 20.62 1.88
CA PHE A 98 -5.53 19.52 1.12
C PHE A 98 -4.95 19.97 -0.21
N GLU A 99 -3.82 19.37 -0.55
CA GLU A 99 -3.20 19.48 -1.85
C GLU A 99 -2.90 18.10 -2.44
N VAL A 100 -2.87 18.02 -3.76
CA VAL A 100 -2.58 16.83 -4.54
C VAL A 100 -1.49 17.10 -5.57
N SER A 101 -0.59 16.16 -5.72
CA SER A 101 0.44 16.16 -6.77
C SER A 101 0.34 14.83 -7.53
N THR A 102 0.44 14.88 -8.86
CA THR A 102 0.14 13.75 -9.74
C THR A 102 1.28 13.45 -10.69
N THR A 103 1.39 12.20 -11.14
CA THR A 103 2.34 11.81 -12.19
C THR A 103 1.76 10.69 -13.06
N THR A 104 2.05 10.73 -14.36
CA THR A 104 1.57 9.74 -15.35
C THR A 104 2.76 9.17 -16.13
N PRO A 105 3.70 8.47 -15.47
CA PRO A 105 4.83 7.87 -16.15
C PRO A 105 4.34 6.73 -17.05
N ARG A 106 5.06 6.46 -18.15
CA ARG A 106 4.66 5.42 -19.12
C ARG A 106 4.46 4.04 -18.48
N LEU A 107 5.27 3.70 -17.49
CA LEU A 107 5.15 2.45 -16.72
C LEU A 107 3.79 2.33 -15.99
N ALA A 108 3.09 3.44 -15.73
CA ALA A 108 1.76 3.41 -15.12
C ALA A 108 0.67 2.88 -16.07
N GLU A 109 0.95 2.75 -17.37
CA GLU A 109 0.02 2.11 -18.32
C GLU A 109 -0.14 0.61 -18.04
N ASP A 110 0.90 -0.05 -17.53
CA ASP A 110 0.85 -1.45 -17.12
C ASP A 110 0.33 -1.59 -15.68
N ASP A 111 -0.54 -2.57 -15.43
CA ASP A 111 -1.17 -2.76 -14.12
C ASP A 111 -0.19 -3.20 -13.04
N GLN A 112 0.75 -4.08 -13.40
CA GLN A 112 1.71 -4.64 -12.46
C GLN A 112 2.79 -3.61 -12.13
N ASP A 113 3.31 -2.89 -13.13
CA ASP A 113 4.29 -1.83 -12.91
C ASP A 113 3.70 -0.66 -12.12
N ARG A 114 2.46 -0.24 -12.43
CA ARG A 114 1.80 0.85 -11.70
C ARG A 114 1.61 0.53 -10.23
N LYS A 115 1.12 -0.68 -9.91
CA LYS A 115 0.92 -1.11 -8.51
C LYS A 115 2.23 -1.41 -7.78
N GLY A 116 3.24 -1.90 -8.49
CA GLY A 116 4.59 -2.04 -7.96
C GLY A 116 5.19 -0.68 -7.59
N LEU A 117 5.04 0.31 -8.47
CA LEU A 117 5.48 1.68 -8.20
C LEU A 117 4.69 2.33 -7.05
N GLU A 118 3.38 2.11 -6.96
CA GLU A 118 2.56 2.55 -5.81
C GLU A 118 3.10 1.97 -4.50
N ALA A 119 3.38 0.67 -4.46
CA ALA A 119 3.95 0.02 -3.29
C ALA A 119 5.34 0.60 -2.93
N ALA A 120 6.20 0.86 -3.92
CA ALA A 120 7.50 1.50 -3.71
C ALA A 120 7.38 2.91 -3.13
N LEU A 121 6.45 3.74 -3.66
CA LEU A 121 6.19 5.08 -3.15
C LEU A 121 5.68 5.05 -1.69
N ILE A 122 4.76 4.14 -1.38
CA ILE A 122 4.25 3.96 -0.02
C ILE A 122 5.35 3.49 0.93
N ALA A 123 6.17 2.53 0.50
CA ALA A 123 7.28 2.00 1.30
C ALA A 123 8.30 3.09 1.63
N ILE A 124 8.71 3.89 0.64
CA ILE A 124 9.64 5.02 0.86
C ILE A 124 9.00 6.09 1.74
N ALA A 125 7.74 6.46 1.50
CA ALA A 125 7.03 7.40 2.37
C ALA A 125 7.00 6.89 3.83
N ARG A 126 6.74 5.60 4.04
CA ARG A 126 6.78 4.96 5.36
C ARG A 126 8.16 5.01 6.00
N ARG A 127 9.22 4.76 5.22
CA ARG A 127 10.61 4.84 5.68
C ARG A 127 10.95 6.24 6.17
N GLU A 128 10.66 7.26 5.36
CA GLU A 128 11.02 8.65 5.68
C GLU A 128 10.13 9.24 6.78
N MET A 129 8.84 8.89 6.83
CA MET A 129 7.89 9.38 7.84
C MET A 129 7.96 8.60 9.16
N GLY A 130 8.54 7.41 9.18
CA GLY A 130 8.49 6.48 10.31
C GLY A 130 7.12 5.84 10.55
N GLN A 131 6.13 6.12 9.70
CA GLN A 131 4.74 5.66 9.81
C GLN A 131 4.04 5.64 8.44
N SER A 132 2.90 4.95 8.33
CA SER A 132 2.04 5.00 7.15
C SER A 132 1.50 6.41 6.85
N PRO A 133 1.32 6.76 5.56
CA PRO A 133 0.38 7.83 5.21
C PRO A 133 -0.99 7.56 5.83
N THR A 134 -1.59 8.60 6.40
CA THR A 134 -2.75 8.51 7.30
C THR A 134 -3.91 7.67 6.76
N ALA A 135 -4.27 7.87 5.49
CA ALA A 135 -5.45 7.29 4.85
C ALA A 135 -5.14 6.05 3.99
N ASN A 136 -3.90 5.56 3.98
CA ASN A 136 -3.57 4.27 3.38
C ASN A 136 -3.99 3.12 4.32
N PHE A 137 -3.99 1.89 3.80
CA PHE A 137 -4.30 0.66 4.56
C PHE A 137 -5.70 0.59 5.20
N GLY A 138 -6.62 1.44 4.75
CA GLY A 138 -8.00 1.47 5.25
C GLY A 138 -8.14 2.02 6.66
N ARG A 139 -7.17 2.81 7.12
CA ARG A 139 -7.18 3.42 8.45
C ARG A 139 -8.07 4.67 8.53
N ILE A 140 -8.32 5.12 9.74
CA ILE A 140 -8.94 6.42 10.04
C ILE A 140 -8.19 7.09 11.20
N ILE A 141 -8.31 8.40 11.36
CA ILE A 141 -7.74 9.10 12.52
C ILE A 141 -8.56 8.82 13.78
N ASP A 142 -7.89 8.87 14.94
CA ASP A 142 -8.52 8.66 16.25
C ASP A 142 -9.71 9.60 16.50
N GLY A 143 -10.72 9.16 17.24
CA GLY A 143 -11.95 9.93 17.51
C GLY A 143 -12.95 10.01 16.34
N TYR A 144 -12.79 9.18 15.31
CA TYR A 144 -13.78 9.00 14.23
C TYR A 144 -14.04 7.53 13.96
N SER A 145 -15.30 7.18 13.68
CA SER A 145 -15.69 5.90 13.09
C SER A 145 -15.57 5.97 11.57
N GLN A 146 -15.14 4.88 10.94
CA GLN A 146 -15.00 4.85 9.48
C GLN A 146 -16.29 4.37 8.82
N SER A 147 -16.77 5.09 7.81
CA SER A 147 -17.85 4.60 6.96
C SER A 147 -17.53 3.23 6.33
N SER A 148 -18.56 2.42 6.12
CA SER A 148 -18.43 1.15 5.40
C SER A 148 -18.45 1.35 3.87
N TYR A 149 -18.51 0.25 3.12
CA TYR A 149 -18.97 0.33 1.74
C TYR A 149 -20.46 0.66 1.72
N ARG A 150 -20.94 1.30 0.65
CA ARG A 150 -22.34 1.71 0.47
C ARG A 150 -23.30 0.52 0.58
N LYS A 151 -22.89 -0.65 0.10
CA LYS A 151 -23.67 -1.90 0.19
C LYS A 151 -23.95 -2.34 1.64
N ASP A 152 -23.11 -1.93 2.58
CA ASP A 152 -23.21 -2.30 4.00
C ASP A 152 -23.97 -1.20 4.80
N GLY A 153 -24.13 0.00 4.22
CA GLY A 153 -25.06 1.03 4.68
C GLY A 153 -24.66 1.82 5.92
N TYR A 154 -23.46 1.62 6.47
CA TYR A 154 -22.97 2.36 7.63
C TYR A 154 -22.19 3.62 7.23
N VAL A 155 -22.62 4.77 7.72
CA VAL A 155 -21.95 6.05 7.58
C VAL A 155 -21.29 6.39 8.91
N GLY A 156 -19.98 6.65 8.88
CA GLY A 156 -19.18 7.02 10.04
C GLY A 156 -19.26 8.51 10.36
N GLY A 157 -18.48 8.94 11.35
CA GLY A 157 -18.48 10.32 11.84
C GLY A 157 -17.59 10.48 13.07
N PRO A 158 -17.63 11.65 13.73
CA PRO A 158 -17.02 11.83 15.05
C PRO A 158 -17.56 10.79 16.04
N LEU A 159 -16.68 10.22 16.86
CA LEU A 159 -17.05 9.30 17.93
C LEU A 159 -17.48 10.07 19.19
N GLU A 160 -18.41 9.50 19.95
CA GLU A 160 -18.74 9.98 21.30
C GLU A 160 -17.69 9.52 22.34
N ASP A 161 -17.71 10.16 23.51
CA ASP A 161 -16.79 9.83 24.60
C ASP A 161 -16.91 8.35 25.02
N GLY A 162 -15.81 7.62 24.88
CA GLY A 162 -15.71 6.20 25.25
C GLY A 162 -16.00 5.21 24.11
N GLU A 163 -16.38 5.69 22.92
CA GLU A 163 -16.45 4.86 21.72
C GLU A 163 -15.05 4.64 21.12
N THR A 164 -14.88 3.52 20.41
CA THR A 164 -13.60 3.14 19.78
C THR A 164 -13.81 2.63 18.37
N GLU A 165 -12.87 2.92 17.48
CA GLU A 165 -12.84 2.41 16.09
C GLU A 165 -11.58 1.58 15.87
N LEU A 166 -11.74 0.33 15.44
CA LEU A 166 -10.62 -0.59 15.21
C LEU A 166 -9.69 -0.10 14.09
N ASN A 167 -10.22 0.60 13.09
CA ASN A 167 -9.42 1.19 12.02
C ASN A 167 -8.63 2.43 12.45
N ALA A 168 -8.89 2.97 13.65
CA ALA A 168 -8.13 4.06 14.25
C ALA A 168 -6.88 3.56 15.00
N GLU A 169 -6.76 2.24 15.22
CA GLU A 169 -5.57 1.67 15.84
C GLU A 169 -4.28 2.13 15.14
N PRO A 170 -3.21 2.42 15.90
CA PRO A 170 -1.90 2.70 15.35
C PRO A 170 -1.41 1.55 14.46
N GLY A 171 -0.95 1.89 13.27
CA GLY A 171 -0.21 1.00 12.40
C GLY A 171 1.19 0.72 12.95
N ARG A 172 1.94 -0.07 12.19
CA ARG A 172 3.34 -0.36 12.44
C ARG A 172 4.23 0.64 11.72
N GLY A 173 5.35 0.99 12.35
CA GLY A 173 6.45 1.64 11.66
C GLY A 173 6.99 0.81 10.49
N PRO A 174 7.82 1.40 9.62
CA PRO A 174 8.46 0.68 8.53
C PRO A 174 9.32 -0.48 9.07
N VAL A 175 9.50 -1.52 8.25
CA VAL A 175 10.55 -2.52 8.51
C VAL A 175 11.95 -1.87 8.49
N PRO A 176 13.01 -2.50 9.02
CA PRO A 176 14.33 -1.87 9.13
C PRO A 176 15.04 -1.39 7.85
N TRP A 177 14.68 -1.89 6.66
CA TRP A 177 15.40 -1.62 5.39
C TRP A 177 16.86 -2.09 5.38
N GLU A 178 17.16 -3.20 6.04
CA GLU A 178 18.48 -3.83 6.04
C GLU A 178 18.59 -4.91 4.94
N ASN A 179 19.78 -5.09 4.36
CA ASN A 179 20.04 -6.08 3.31
C ASN A 179 19.02 -6.07 2.15
N VAL A 180 18.68 -4.89 1.63
CA VAL A 180 17.55 -4.70 0.69
C VAL A 180 17.66 -5.51 -0.61
N ASP A 181 18.88 -5.78 -1.08
CA ASP A 181 19.16 -6.38 -2.38
C ASP A 181 19.03 -7.91 -2.39
N ASP A 182 19.36 -8.60 -1.28
CA ASP A 182 19.26 -10.06 -1.20
C ASP A 182 17.87 -10.49 -0.72
N VAL A 183 16.93 -10.49 -1.65
CA VAL A 183 15.52 -10.80 -1.41
C VAL A 183 15.25 -12.23 -0.94
N THR A 184 16.27 -13.08 -0.89
CA THR A 184 16.22 -14.45 -0.38
C THR A 184 17.01 -14.68 0.90
N ALA A 185 17.78 -13.70 1.37
CA ALA A 185 18.55 -13.79 2.60
C ALA A 185 17.66 -13.97 3.83
N SER A 186 18.17 -14.65 4.85
CA SER A 186 17.48 -14.91 6.11
C SER A 186 17.19 -13.63 6.92
N ASP A 187 17.88 -12.54 6.62
CA ASP A 187 17.77 -11.22 7.26
C ASP A 187 17.24 -10.12 6.33
N TRP A 188 16.67 -10.48 5.17
CA TRP A 188 16.15 -9.52 4.20
C TRP A 188 15.15 -8.53 4.82
N MET A 189 15.36 -7.24 4.58
CA MET A 189 14.63 -6.11 5.17
C MET A 189 14.71 -6.04 6.69
N GLY A 190 15.74 -6.66 7.30
CA GLY A 190 15.94 -6.74 8.75
C GLY A 190 14.91 -7.62 9.47
N LEU A 191 14.26 -8.53 8.74
CA LEU A 191 13.30 -9.47 9.29
C LEU A 191 13.95 -10.84 9.51
N GLU A 192 13.55 -11.54 10.56
CA GLU A 192 13.95 -12.93 10.82
C GLU A 192 13.12 -13.88 9.95
N TRP A 193 13.63 -14.21 8.76
CA TRP A 193 13.01 -15.17 7.86
C TRP A 193 13.36 -16.60 8.25
N SER A 194 12.39 -17.50 8.12
CA SER A 194 12.63 -18.93 8.24
C SER A 194 13.62 -19.42 7.18
N GLU A 195 14.19 -20.61 7.41
CA GLU A 195 14.79 -21.40 6.34
C GLU A 195 13.79 -21.59 5.18
N PRO A 196 14.28 -21.79 3.94
CA PRO A 196 13.42 -22.01 2.80
C PRO A 196 12.87 -23.43 2.76
N TYR A 197 11.55 -23.56 2.59
CA TYR A 197 10.84 -24.83 2.43
C TYR A 197 10.26 -24.95 1.02
N ARG A 198 10.09 -26.16 0.51
CA ARG A 198 9.34 -26.39 -0.73
C ARG A 198 7.84 -26.29 -0.46
N LEU A 199 7.06 -25.79 -1.43
CA LEU A 199 5.60 -25.76 -1.30
C LEU A 199 4.98 -27.16 -1.20
N ALA A 200 5.63 -28.19 -1.79
CA ALA A 200 5.27 -29.59 -1.58
C ALA A 200 5.34 -29.99 -0.08
N ASP A 201 6.31 -29.42 0.64
CA ASP A 201 6.65 -29.73 2.03
C ASP A 201 6.07 -28.67 3.00
N ARG A 202 5.07 -27.89 2.56
CA ARG A 202 4.48 -26.75 3.32
C ARG A 202 3.92 -27.07 4.70
N LEU A 203 3.81 -28.34 5.07
CA LEU A 203 3.31 -28.78 6.38
C LEU A 203 4.45 -29.19 7.33
N GLU A 204 5.69 -29.21 6.87
CA GLU A 204 6.86 -29.49 7.69
C GLU A 204 7.21 -28.37 8.69
N PRO A 205 7.22 -27.07 8.31
CA PRO A 205 7.54 -26.01 9.27
C PRO A 205 6.43 -25.82 10.31
N ASP A 206 6.83 -25.42 11.51
CA ASP A 206 5.91 -24.84 12.50
C ASP A 206 5.53 -23.43 12.04
N LEU A 207 4.34 -23.31 11.46
CA LEU A 207 3.87 -22.06 10.86
C LEU A 207 3.23 -21.16 11.92
N PRO A 208 3.57 -19.87 11.97
CA PRO A 208 2.94 -18.94 12.89
C PRO A 208 1.45 -18.73 12.54
N ASP A 209 0.66 -18.22 13.49
CA ASP A 209 -0.76 -17.91 13.26
C ASP A 209 -0.94 -16.84 12.18
N ALA A 210 -0.08 -15.83 12.17
CA ALA A 210 -0.11 -14.74 11.21
C ALA A 210 1.29 -14.19 10.91
N GLY A 211 1.48 -13.67 9.70
CA GLY A 211 2.76 -13.12 9.28
C GLY A 211 2.80 -12.81 7.79
N VAL A 212 4.02 -12.67 7.28
CA VAL A 212 4.30 -12.49 5.86
C VAL A 212 5.10 -13.66 5.32
N TYR A 213 5.04 -13.87 4.01
CA TYR A 213 5.81 -14.87 3.31
C TYR A 213 6.27 -14.34 1.96
N ARG A 214 7.32 -14.97 1.45
CA ARG A 214 7.82 -14.78 0.09
C ARG A 214 7.94 -16.13 -0.61
N ILE A 215 7.76 -16.15 -1.92
CA ILE A 215 7.82 -17.33 -2.77
C ILE A 215 8.77 -17.04 -3.93
N TRP A 216 9.59 -18.01 -4.31
CA TRP A 216 10.44 -17.95 -5.49
C TRP A 216 10.60 -19.32 -6.15
N LEU A 217 10.90 -19.32 -7.45
CA LEU A 217 11.09 -20.54 -8.23
C LEU A 217 12.54 -21.03 -8.08
N GLY A 218 12.75 -22.35 -8.12
CA GLY A 218 14.09 -22.92 -8.05
C GLY A 218 14.89 -22.69 -9.32
N GLY A 219 16.19 -22.42 -9.21
CA GLY A 219 17.14 -22.40 -10.33
C GLY A 219 17.59 -21.01 -10.78
N GLU A 220 16.81 -19.95 -10.52
CA GLU A 220 17.17 -18.56 -10.87
C GLU A 220 16.64 -17.60 -9.79
N THR A 221 17.56 -17.05 -8.98
CA THR A 221 17.29 -16.00 -7.99
C THR A 221 17.20 -14.63 -8.70
N PRO A 222 16.68 -13.61 -8.00
CA PRO A 222 15.54 -12.71 -8.33
C PRO A 222 15.03 -12.59 -9.78
N PRO A 223 13.77 -12.15 -9.99
CA PRO A 223 12.83 -11.63 -8.98
C PRO A 223 12.09 -12.73 -8.19
N LEU A 224 11.58 -12.37 -7.01
CA LEU A 224 10.64 -13.22 -6.28
C LEU A 224 9.41 -13.50 -7.15
N ALA A 225 8.77 -14.64 -6.94
CA ALA A 225 7.52 -14.97 -7.62
C ALA A 225 6.32 -14.28 -6.94
N TYR A 226 6.34 -14.16 -5.61
CA TYR A 226 5.24 -13.58 -4.85
C TYR A 226 5.67 -13.12 -3.45
N ILE A 227 5.09 -12.03 -2.96
CA ILE A 227 5.15 -11.62 -1.55
C ILE A 227 3.72 -11.51 -1.04
N GLY A 228 3.45 -12.02 0.16
CA GLY A 228 2.11 -11.98 0.73
C GLY A 228 2.04 -11.88 2.25
N GLU A 229 0.88 -11.44 2.74
CA GLU A 229 0.48 -11.60 4.14
C GLU A 229 -0.60 -12.66 4.33
N THR A 230 -0.69 -13.22 5.53
CA THR A 230 -1.81 -14.08 5.92
C THR A 230 -1.95 -14.21 7.43
N SER A 231 -3.16 -14.55 7.88
CA SER A 231 -3.46 -15.09 9.21
C SER A 231 -3.88 -16.58 9.15
N ALA A 232 -3.56 -17.26 8.05
CA ALA A 232 -3.95 -18.66 7.79
C ALA A 232 -3.01 -19.31 6.77
N PHE A 233 -1.74 -19.53 7.16
CA PHE A 233 -0.69 -20.02 6.25
C PHE A 233 -1.05 -21.33 5.55
N THR A 234 -1.54 -22.35 6.26
CA THR A 234 -1.84 -23.67 5.68
C THR A 234 -2.74 -23.57 4.45
N GLY A 235 -3.83 -22.81 4.56
CA GLY A 235 -4.77 -22.62 3.46
C GLY A 235 -4.19 -21.76 2.34
N ARG A 236 -3.37 -20.76 2.67
CA ARG A 236 -2.71 -19.86 1.71
C ARG A 236 -1.65 -20.59 0.89
N LEU A 237 -0.74 -21.31 1.55
CA LEU A 237 0.34 -22.07 0.91
C LEU A 237 -0.19 -23.22 0.05
N ARG A 238 -1.28 -23.89 0.45
CA ARG A 238 -1.94 -24.89 -0.40
C ARG A 238 -2.47 -24.31 -1.71
N ARG A 239 -2.97 -23.07 -1.71
CA ARG A 239 -3.38 -22.40 -2.95
C ARG A 239 -2.16 -22.07 -3.81
N HIS A 240 -1.09 -21.59 -3.19
CA HIS A 240 0.14 -21.24 -3.88
C HIS A 240 0.85 -22.44 -4.49
N GLU A 241 0.86 -23.60 -3.84
CA GLU A 241 1.39 -24.85 -4.43
C GLU A 241 0.71 -25.17 -5.76
N LYS A 242 -0.60 -24.93 -5.90
CA LYS A 242 -1.33 -25.12 -7.16
C LYS A 242 -0.96 -24.11 -8.24
N THR A 243 -0.45 -22.95 -7.84
CA THR A 243 -0.13 -21.83 -8.72
C THR A 243 1.33 -21.83 -9.16
N PHE A 244 2.26 -22.10 -8.23
CA PHE A 244 3.72 -22.05 -8.45
C PHE A 244 4.36 -23.44 -8.55
N GLY A 245 3.62 -24.51 -8.28
CA GLY A 245 4.14 -25.88 -8.25
C GLY A 245 4.81 -26.24 -6.91
N GLY A 246 4.98 -27.54 -6.67
CA GLY A 246 5.56 -28.06 -5.42
C GLY A 246 7.04 -27.75 -5.25
N GLU A 247 7.77 -27.51 -6.34
CA GLU A 247 9.20 -27.18 -6.34
C GLU A 247 9.51 -25.76 -5.91
N ALA A 248 8.54 -24.85 -6.02
CA ALA A 248 8.71 -23.48 -5.60
C ALA A 248 9.02 -23.43 -4.09
N ARG A 249 9.92 -22.53 -3.73
CA ARG A 249 10.35 -22.33 -2.36
C ARG A 249 9.57 -21.21 -1.72
N PHE A 250 9.37 -21.31 -0.41
CA PHE A 250 8.82 -20.23 0.40
C PHE A 250 9.59 -20.09 1.71
N ALA A 251 9.56 -18.87 2.24
CA ALA A 251 10.00 -18.56 3.60
C ALA A 251 8.97 -17.65 4.26
N VAL A 252 8.87 -17.74 5.59
CA VAL A 252 7.92 -16.96 6.38
C VAL A 252 8.67 -16.07 7.37
N ALA A 253 8.09 -14.92 7.70
CA ALA A 253 8.55 -14.06 8.78
C ALA A 253 7.35 -13.61 9.63
N MET A 254 7.56 -13.51 10.94
CA MET A 254 6.57 -13.00 11.90
C MET A 254 7.15 -11.81 12.68
N PRO A 255 7.18 -10.61 12.08
CA PRO A 255 7.50 -9.40 12.83
C PRO A 255 6.54 -9.22 14.02
N LYS A 256 6.98 -8.56 15.10
CA LYS A 256 6.11 -8.23 16.25
C LYS A 256 4.88 -7.39 15.83
N GLY A 257 3.71 -7.58 16.44
CA GLY A 257 2.54 -6.71 16.17
C GLY A 257 1.89 -6.94 14.80
N MET A 258 1.65 -8.21 14.44
CA MET A 258 0.97 -8.65 13.21
C MET A 258 -0.49 -9.06 13.46
N ASP A 259 -1.05 -8.61 14.58
CA ASP A 259 -2.38 -8.90 15.12
C ASP A 259 -3.51 -8.40 14.23
N ALA A 260 -3.34 -7.22 13.61
CA ALA A 260 -4.34 -6.63 12.71
C ALA A 260 -3.94 -6.75 11.24
N LYS A 261 -4.94 -6.86 10.36
CA LYS A 261 -4.72 -6.99 8.91
C LYS A 261 -3.90 -5.82 8.34
N HIS A 262 -4.23 -4.59 8.72
CA HIS A 262 -3.54 -3.40 8.21
C HIS A 262 -2.04 -3.42 8.55
N LYS A 263 -1.66 -3.86 9.76
CA LYS A 263 -0.25 -3.99 10.19
C LYS A 263 0.52 -5.00 9.32
N ARG A 264 -0.15 -6.08 8.88
CA ARG A 264 0.46 -7.05 7.96
C ARG A 264 0.57 -6.52 6.54
N THR A 265 -0.45 -5.82 6.03
CA THR A 265 -0.43 -5.19 4.71
C THR A 265 0.63 -4.08 4.62
N GLU A 266 0.86 -3.36 5.72
CA GLU A 266 1.96 -2.39 5.84
C GLU A 266 3.33 -3.05 5.61
N VAL A 267 3.61 -4.17 6.29
CA VAL A 267 4.85 -4.94 6.08
C VAL A 267 4.92 -5.52 4.67
N GLU A 268 3.84 -6.12 4.18
CA GLU A 268 3.76 -6.65 2.80
C GLU A 268 4.08 -5.57 1.76
N THR A 269 3.58 -4.35 1.96
CA THR A 269 3.83 -3.21 1.07
C THR A 269 5.28 -2.74 1.13
N ASP A 270 5.87 -2.69 2.32
CA ASP A 270 7.30 -2.37 2.48
C ASP A 270 8.18 -3.38 1.72
N LEU A 271 7.87 -4.68 1.83
CA LEU A 271 8.61 -5.75 1.15
C LEU A 271 8.44 -5.71 -0.37
N ILE A 272 7.21 -5.47 -0.88
CA ILE A 272 6.96 -5.33 -2.32
C ILE A 272 7.66 -4.09 -2.86
N GLY A 273 7.60 -2.97 -2.14
CA GLY A 273 8.25 -1.73 -2.53
C GLY A 273 9.77 -1.87 -2.60
N ALA A 274 10.39 -2.49 -1.60
CA ALA A 274 11.83 -2.76 -1.60
C ALA A 274 12.26 -3.71 -2.73
N HIS A 275 11.47 -4.76 -2.98
CA HIS A 275 11.70 -5.66 -4.12
C HIS A 275 11.63 -4.90 -5.45
N TYR A 276 10.61 -4.05 -5.63
CA TYR A 276 10.45 -3.23 -6.84
C TYR A 276 11.63 -2.28 -7.05
N LEU A 277 12.07 -1.59 -6.00
CA LEU A 277 13.21 -0.66 -6.07
C LEU A 277 14.53 -1.37 -6.41
N SER A 278 14.75 -2.57 -5.86
CA SER A 278 15.99 -3.32 -6.05
C SER A 278 16.07 -4.03 -7.41
N HIS A 279 14.92 -4.40 -8.00
CA HIS A 279 14.88 -5.19 -9.24
C HIS A 279 14.20 -4.50 -10.43
N GLY A 280 13.65 -3.30 -10.23
CA GLY A 280 12.95 -2.54 -11.27
C GLY A 280 11.61 -3.14 -11.71
N GLN A 281 11.11 -4.16 -11.01
CA GLN A 281 9.84 -4.84 -11.28
C GLN A 281 9.30 -5.46 -9.99
N SER A 282 7.98 -5.61 -9.91
CA SER A 282 7.34 -6.31 -8.78
C SER A 282 7.57 -7.83 -8.86
N PRO A 283 7.26 -8.61 -7.81
CA PRO A 283 7.31 -10.06 -7.90
C PRO A 283 6.45 -10.59 -9.05
N LEU A 284 6.88 -11.66 -9.72
CA LEU A 284 6.36 -12.10 -11.03
C LEU A 284 4.83 -12.19 -11.09
N ALA A 285 4.20 -12.82 -10.09
CA ALA A 285 2.76 -13.04 -10.02
C ALA A 285 2.04 -12.06 -9.07
N GLN A 286 2.73 -10.99 -8.65
CA GLN A 286 2.12 -9.96 -7.80
C GLN A 286 0.95 -9.30 -8.54
N PHE A 287 -0.01 -8.77 -7.78
CA PHE A 287 -1.16 -8.02 -8.29
C PHE A 287 -2.07 -8.75 -9.29
N GLY A 288 -1.99 -10.07 -9.37
CA GLY A 288 -2.85 -10.89 -10.21
C GLY A 288 -2.24 -11.32 -11.53
N ASN A 289 -0.95 -11.06 -11.77
CA ASN A 289 -0.26 -11.50 -12.99
C ASN A 289 0.14 -13.00 -12.97
N GLY A 290 -0.82 -13.89 -12.72
CA GLY A 290 -0.57 -15.34 -12.64
C GLY A 290 -0.07 -15.97 -13.94
N ASN A 291 -0.22 -15.29 -15.08
CA ASN A 291 0.24 -15.77 -16.39
C ASN A 291 1.77 -15.65 -16.57
N ALA A 292 2.46 -14.93 -15.68
CA ALA A 292 3.92 -14.76 -15.71
C ALA A 292 4.70 -15.95 -15.11
N ILE A 293 4.01 -16.95 -14.56
CA ILE A 293 4.66 -18.13 -13.97
C ILE A 293 5.02 -19.11 -15.11
N PRO A 294 6.32 -19.42 -15.31
CA PRO A 294 6.74 -20.47 -16.24
C PRO A 294 6.08 -21.81 -15.85
N GLN A 295 5.48 -22.50 -16.82
CA GLN A 295 4.89 -23.83 -16.62
C GLN A 295 5.94 -24.93 -16.62
#